data_AF-A0A938QT09-F1
#
_entry.id   AF-A0A938QT09-F1
#
_cell.length_a   1.000
_cell.length_b   1.000
_cell.length_c   1.000
_cell.angle_alpha   90.00
_cell.angle_beta   90.00
_cell.angle_gamma   90.00
#
_symmetry.space_group_name_H-M   'P 1'
#
loop_
_entity.id
_entity.type
_entity.pdbx_description
1 polymer ?
#
loop_
_entity_poly.entity_id
_entity_poly.type
_entity_poly.pdbx_seq_one_letter_code
_entity_poly.pdbx_strand_id
1 'polypeptide(L)'
;MPAAVSAVSAVAFVALAVACALGAAGDASLGESFARVLADPWGRTMVVDLNVGFVAFLVVVWLFEPRRAVAVVLTLLTPVLGNFVPLGWLMARATLLVQRARPGG
;
A
#
# COMPACT_ATOMS: atom_id res chain seq x y z
N MET A 1 -1.50 -26.90 9.24
CA MET A 1 -2.41 -26.69 8.09
C MET A 1 -3.15 -25.32 8.01
N PRO A 2 -3.23 -24.43 9.03
CA PRO A 2 -3.97 -23.15 8.87
C PRO A 2 -3.19 -22.04 8.13
N ALA A 3 -1.85 -22.08 8.14
CA ALA A 3 -1.02 -21.05 7.51
C ALA A 3 -1.11 -21.04 5.97
N ALA A 4 -1.21 -22.21 5.34
CA ALA A 4 -1.31 -22.33 3.88
C ALA A 4 -2.65 -21.81 3.35
N VAL A 5 -3.75 -22.08 4.07
CA VAL A 5 -5.09 -21.59 3.71
C VAL A 5 -5.18 -20.06 3.87
N SER A 6 -4.49 -19.49 4.87
CA SER A 6 -4.40 -18.04 5.09
C SER A 6 -3.56 -17.33 4.01
N ALA A 7 -2.49 -17.97 3.54
CA ALA A 7 -1.65 -17.40 2.47
C ALA A 7 -2.36 -17.43 1.11
N VAL A 8 -3.04 -18.54 0.77
CA VAL A 8 -3.79 -18.66 -0.49
C VAL A 8 -4.96 -17.67 -0.55
N SER A 9 -5.69 -17.50 0.55
CA SER A 9 -6.80 -16.52 0.63
C SER A 9 -6.32 -15.07 0.55
N ALA A 10 -5.19 -14.73 1.18
CA ALA A 10 -4.58 -13.41 1.04
C ALA A 10 -4.12 -13.13 -0.41
N VAL A 11 -3.51 -14.11 -1.07
CA VAL A 11 -3.09 -13.99 -2.48
C VAL A 11 -4.30 -13.84 -3.41
N ALA A 12 -5.36 -14.64 -3.19
CA ALA A 12 -6.59 -14.55 -3.97
C ALA A 12 -7.28 -13.19 -3.81
N PHE A 13 -7.32 -12.64 -2.59
CA PHE A 13 -7.87 -11.32 -2.33
C PHE A 13 -7.06 -10.22 -3.03
N VAL A 14 -5.74 -10.27 -2.94
CA VAL A 14 -4.85 -9.31 -3.63
C VAL A 14 -5.02 -9.41 -5.15
N ALA A 15 -5.08 -10.63 -5.71
CA ALA A 15 -5.28 -10.83 -7.13
C ALA A 15 -6.63 -10.27 -7.61
N LEU A 16 -7.70 -10.49 -6.84
CA LEU A 16 -9.03 -9.93 -7.14
C LEU A 16 -9.02 -8.39 -7.08
N ALA A 17 -8.40 -7.81 -6.05
CA ALA A 17 -8.27 -6.36 -5.92
C ALA A 17 -7.49 -5.74 -7.09
N VAL A 18 -6.41 -6.38 -7.54
CA VAL A 18 -5.63 -5.96 -8.71
C VAL A 18 -6.45 -6.10 -10.00
N ALA A 19 -7.18 -7.21 -10.19
CA ALA A 19 -8.03 -7.40 -11.35
C ALA A 19 -9.16 -6.34 -11.43
N CYS A 20 -9.78 -6.00 -10.29
CA CYS A 20 -10.76 -4.92 -10.21
C CYS A 20 -10.15 -3.56 -10.53
N ALA A 21 -8.95 -3.26 -10.02
CA ALA A 21 -8.25 -2.01 -10.29
C ALA A 21 -7.86 -1.87 -11.77
N LEU A 22 -7.39 -2.95 -12.40
CA LEU A 22 -7.06 -2.98 -13.83
C LEU A 22 -8.32 -2.91 -14.71
N GLY A 23 -9.43 -3.54 -14.30
CA GLY A 23 -10.71 -3.45 -14.99
C GLY A 23 -11.37 -2.07 -14.90
N ALA A 24 -11.04 -1.30 -13.85
CA ALA A 24 -11.50 0.08 -13.68
C ALA A 24 -10.63 1.11 -14.45
N ALA A 25 -9.45 0.71 -14.93
CA ALA A 25 -8.58 1.54 -15.76
C ALA A 25 -9.09 1.59 -17.22
N GLY A 26 -10.26 2.19 -17.44
CA GLY A 26 -10.80 2.48 -18.78
C GLY A 26 -10.47 3.88 -19.29
N ASP A 27 -10.80 4.15 -20.57
CA ASP A 27 -10.50 5.36 -21.38
C ASP A 27 -10.99 6.73 -20.82
N ALA A 28 -11.53 6.78 -19.61
CA ALA A 28 -11.93 8.02 -18.98
C ALA A 28 -10.69 8.78 -18.44
N SER A 29 -10.70 10.10 -18.59
CA SER A 29 -9.62 10.92 -18.02
C SER A 29 -9.54 10.71 -16.51
N LEU A 30 -8.33 10.68 -15.94
CA LEU A 30 -8.13 10.51 -14.48
C LEU A 30 -8.98 11.50 -13.67
N GLY A 31 -9.10 12.74 -14.15
CA GLY A 31 -9.92 13.78 -13.53
C GLY A 31 -11.42 13.45 -13.49
N GLU A 32 -11.99 12.92 -14.57
CA GLU A 32 -13.40 12.52 -14.61
C GLU A 32 -13.69 11.32 -13.71
N SER A 33 -12.78 10.35 -13.68
CA SER A 33 -12.86 9.20 -12.77
C SER A 33 -12.81 9.64 -11.31
N PHE A 34 -11.89 10.54 -10.95
CA PHE A 34 -11.84 11.13 -9.61
C PHE A 34 -13.10 11.94 -9.27
N ALA A 35 -13.62 12.73 -10.22
CA ALA A 35 -14.85 13.50 -10.01
C ALA A 35 -16.06 12.57 -9.72
N ARG A 36 -16.17 11.44 -10.42
CA ARG A 36 -17.21 10.43 -10.16
C ARG A 36 -17.05 9.80 -8.77
N VAL A 37 -15.82 9.47 -8.37
CA VAL A 37 -15.55 8.92 -7.03
C VAL A 37 -15.94 9.93 -5.94
N LEU A 38 -15.61 11.21 -6.11
CA LEU A 38 -15.95 12.24 -5.12
C LEU A 38 -17.44 12.61 -5.10
N ALA A 39 -18.17 12.40 -6.20
CA ALA A 39 -19.61 12.58 -6.24
C ALA A 39 -20.34 11.55 -5.36
N ASP A 40 -19.82 10.32 -5.30
CA ASP A 40 -20.36 9.26 -4.45
C ASP A 40 -20.00 9.47 -2.95
N PRO A 41 -20.97 9.35 -2.02
CA PRO A 41 -20.71 9.52 -0.58
C PRO A 41 -19.68 8.54 -0.03
N TRP A 42 -19.70 7.28 -0.46
CA TRP A 42 -18.74 6.26 -0.03
C TRP A 42 -17.38 6.45 -0.70
N GLY A 43 -17.34 6.96 -1.93
CA GLY A 43 -16.12 7.34 -2.61
C GLY A 43 -15.35 8.43 -1.85
N ARG A 44 -16.02 9.41 -1.25
CA ARG A 44 -15.35 10.38 -0.35
C ARG A 44 -14.74 9.72 0.88
N THR A 45 -15.47 8.82 1.53
CA THR A 45 -14.96 8.06 2.69
C THR A 45 -13.73 7.24 2.30
N MET A 46 -13.77 6.54 1.17
CA MET A 46 -12.63 5.80 0.63
C MET A 46 -11.41 6.70 0.40
N VAL A 47 -11.60 7.89 -0.17
CA VAL A 47 -10.50 8.85 -0.37
C VAL A 47 -9.93 9.29 0.98
N VAL A 48 -10.77 9.58 1.97
CA VAL A 48 -10.30 9.93 3.32
C VAL A 48 -9.50 8.77 3.93
N ASP A 49 -10.04 7.56 3.90
CA ASP A 49 -9.40 6.37 4.47
C ASP A 49 -8.03 6.09 3.82
N LEU A 50 -7.95 6.22 2.49
CA LEU A 50 -6.71 6.06 1.74
C LEU A 50 -5.66 7.10 2.18
N ASN A 51 -6.06 8.36 2.30
CA ASN A 51 -5.14 9.43 2.72
C ASN A 51 -4.70 9.29 4.18
N VAL A 52 -5.62 8.90 5.08
CA VAL A 52 -5.27 8.59 6.48
C VAL A 52 -4.25 7.46 6.53
N GLY A 53 -4.44 6.41 5.73
CA GLY A 53 -3.48 5.31 5.59
C GLY A 53 -2.11 5.79 5.11
N PHE A 54 -2.04 6.66 4.11
CA PHE A 54 -0.78 7.25 3.64
C PHE A 54 -0.10 8.08 4.73
N VAL A 55 -0.82 8.98 5.40
CA VAL A 55 -0.23 9.81 6.47
C VAL A 55 0.31 8.94 7.60
N ALA A 56 -0.46 7.95 8.05
CA ALA A 56 -0.03 7.03 9.10
C ALA A 56 1.23 6.26 8.69
N PHE A 57 1.29 5.76 7.45
CA PHE A 57 2.49 5.10 6.94
C PHE A 57 3.70 6.04 6.85
N LEU A 58 3.52 7.27 6.37
CA LEU A 58 4.60 8.25 6.30
C LEU A 58 5.16 8.54 7.69
N VAL A 59 4.31 8.67 8.72
CA VAL A 59 4.76 8.80 10.11
C VAL A 59 5.63 7.59 10.50
N VAL A 60 5.19 6.36 10.19
CA VAL A 60 5.99 5.15 10.45
C VAL A 60 7.35 5.21 9.74
N VAL A 61 7.40 5.56 8.46
CA VAL A 61 8.67 5.70 7.73
C VAL A 61 9.58 6.74 8.40
N TRP A 62 9.04 7.91 8.76
CA TRP A 62 9.83 8.96 9.40
C TRP A 62 10.31 8.60 10.81
N LEU A 63 9.60 7.73 11.52
CA LEU A 63 10.03 7.22 12.83
C LEU A 63 11.08 6.11 12.71
N PHE A 64 10.94 5.19 11.76
CA PHE A 64 11.69 3.93 11.73
C PHE A 64 12.73 3.83 10.60
N GLU A 65 12.71 4.70 9.60
CA GLU A 65 13.71 4.70 8.53
C GLU A 65 15.00 5.41 9.00
N PRO A 66 16.13 4.69 9.17
CA PRO A 66 17.37 5.28 9.64
C PRO A 66 17.97 6.30 8.66
N ARG A 67 17.73 6.11 7.35
CA ARG A 67 18.28 6.98 6.30
C ARG A 67 17.26 8.05 5.91
N ARG A 68 17.46 9.29 6.37
CA ARG A 68 16.53 10.41 6.09
C ARG A 68 16.29 10.66 4.60
N ALA A 69 17.31 10.49 3.76
CA ALA A 69 17.16 10.59 2.31
C ALA A 69 16.17 9.55 1.76
N VAL A 70 16.19 8.31 2.28
CA VAL A 70 15.25 7.26 1.89
C VAL A 70 13.84 7.61 2.35
N ALA A 71 13.66 8.12 3.57
CA ALA A 71 12.36 8.57 4.06
C ALA A 71 11.75 9.67 3.17
N VAL A 72 12.56 10.64 2.73
CA VAL A 72 12.14 11.69 1.79
C VAL A 72 11.72 11.11 0.45
N VAL A 73 12.55 10.23 -0.14
CA VAL A 73 12.21 9.58 -1.42
C VAL A 73 10.91 8.79 -1.33
N LEU A 74 10.73 7.99 -0.27
CA LEU A 74 9.50 7.23 -0.06
C LEU A 74 8.30 8.17 0.11
N THR A 75 8.45 9.26 0.84
CA THR A 75 7.39 10.28 1.01
C THR A 75 6.96 10.88 -0.31
N LEU A 76 7.92 11.22 -1.18
CA LEU A 76 7.64 11.79 -2.50
C LEU A 76 7.02 10.77 -3.47
N LEU A 77 7.36 9.49 -3.33
CA LEU A 77 6.81 8.41 -4.15
C LEU A 77 5.41 7.98 -3.74
N THR A 78 5.04 8.06 -2.45
CA THR A 78 3.72 7.65 -1.94
C THR A 78 2.53 8.30 -2.66
N PRO A 79 2.48 9.62 -2.95
CA PRO A 79 1.34 10.19 -3.68
C PRO A 79 1.22 9.71 -5.13
N VAL A 80 2.32 9.22 -5.74
CA VAL A 80 2.35 8.77 -7.15
C VAL A 80 2.08 7.27 -7.26
N LEU A 81 2.78 6.48 -6.44
CA LEU A 81 2.75 5.03 -6.46
C LEU A 81 1.77 4.44 -5.42
N GLY A 82 1.11 5.29 -4.63
CA GLY A 82 0.13 4.88 -3.63
C GLY A 82 0.67 3.80 -2.69
N ASN A 83 -0.12 2.73 -2.53
CA ASN A 83 0.17 1.64 -1.62
C ASN A 83 1.34 0.72 -2.04
N PHE A 84 1.89 0.86 -3.25
CA PHE A 84 3.06 0.07 -3.66
C PHE A 84 4.32 0.44 -2.84
N VAL A 85 4.44 1.71 -2.46
CA VAL A 85 5.55 2.21 -1.63
C VAL A 85 5.54 1.59 -0.23
N PRO A 86 4.44 1.66 0.55
CA PRO A 86 4.36 1.02 1.85
C PRO A 86 4.57 -0.49 1.81
N LEU A 87 3.98 -1.16 0.82
CA LEU A 87 4.16 -2.60 0.66
C LEU A 87 5.64 -2.95 0.42
N GLY A 88 6.30 -2.28 -0.52
CA GLY A 88 7.71 -2.51 -0.81
C GLY A 88 8.61 -2.27 0.41
N TRP A 89 8.37 -1.16 1.13
CA TRP A 89 9.11 -0.85 2.36
C TRP A 89 8.90 -1.90 3.45
N LEU A 90 7.65 -2.31 3.69
CA LEU A 90 7.32 -3.34 4.68
C LEU A 90 7.94 -4.69 4.32
N MET A 91 7.91 -5.10 3.05
CA MET A 91 8.54 -6.36 2.62
C MET A 91 10.06 -6.35 2.83
N ALA A 92 10.73 -5.24 2.51
CA ALA A 92 12.16 -5.08 2.75
C ALA A 92 12.49 -5.19 4.26
N ARG A 93 11.66 -4.60 5.13
CA ARG A 93 11.86 -4.64 6.59
C ARG A 93 11.49 -5.99 7.20
N ALA A 94 10.41 -6.61 6.75
CA ALA A 94 10.01 -7.94 7.19
C ALA A 94 11.11 -8.97 6.94
N THR A 95 11.78 -8.89 5.77
CA THR A 95 12.90 -9.78 5.44
C THR A 95 14.06 -9.64 6.42
N LEU A 96 14.40 -8.42 6.82
CA LEU A 96 15.44 -8.16 7.82
C LEU A 96 15.05 -8.65 9.21
N LEU A 97 13.78 -8.50 9.60
CA LEU A 97 13.28 -9.01 10.89
C LEU A 97 13.31 -10.54 10.94
N VAL A 98 12.90 -11.21 9.86
CA VAL A 98 12.96 -12.68 9.76
C VAL A 98 14.39 -13.18 9.82
N GLN A 99 15.34 -12.49 9.17
CA GLN A 99 16.76 -12.84 9.25
C GLN A 99 17.31 -12.72 10.68
N ARG A 100 16.90 -11.69 11.43
CA ARG A 100 17.30 -11.48 12.83
C ARG A 100 16.63 -12.44 13.82
N ALA A 101 15.41 -12.89 13.51
CA ALA A 101 14.66 -13.80 14.36
C ALA A 101 15.08 -15.27 14.21
N ARG A 102 15.89 -15.60 13.18
CA ARG A 102 16.50 -16.93 13.07
C ARG A 102 17.62 -17.07 14.11
N PRO A 103 17.50 -17.96 15.10
CA PRO A 103 18.60 -18.25 16.01
C PRO A 103 19.61 -19.13 15.27
N GLY A 104 20.80 -18.60 15.01
CA GLY A 104 21.95 -19.39 14.53
C GLY A 104 22.34 -19.16 13.07
N GLY A 105 23.33 -18.30 12.90
CA GLY A 105 24.34 -18.33 11.84
C GLY A 105 25.65 -17.89 12.48
#